data_AF-A0A1H6ZFJ6-F1
#
_entry.id   AF-A0A1H6ZFJ6-F1
#
_cell.length_a   1.000
_cell.length_b   1.000
_cell.length_c   1.000
_cell.angle_alpha   90.00
_cell.angle_beta   90.00
_cell.angle_gamma   90.00
#
_symmetry.space_group_name_H-M   'P 1'
#
loop_
_entity.id
_entity.type
_entity.pdbx_description
1 polymer ?
#
loop_
_entity_poly.entity_id
_entity_poly.type
_entity_poly.pdbx_seq_one_letter_code
_entity_poly.pdbx_strand_id
1 'polypeptide(L)'
;MLDFFLVMVAAASAAAGSSGGPAAPQAAAAPPAFLAPEEAPAPPAFLAPAPQLVAEPQVPSGKFTTATEVRPILAATRANWIAVREYDGQDLLYVTQLWSWRCGLVQMRIGVNGAPPEPWPLPPCREDQPAPNMILEEDGLPFRSYAPGSVAVVDVILTFDDLSEEQARFERQAVLMP
;
A
#
# COMPACT_ATOMS: atom_id res chain seq x y z
N MET A 1 -23.43 62.64 -24.05
CA MET A 1 -22.57 63.10 -25.16
C MET A 1 -21.94 61.84 -25.71
N LEU A 2 -22.52 61.21 -26.74
CA LEU A 2 -22.31 61.52 -28.18
C LEU A 2 -20.80 61.53 -28.49
N ASP A 3 -20.20 60.77 -29.41
CA ASP A 3 -20.64 59.99 -30.58
C ASP A 3 -19.52 58.96 -30.88
N PHE A 4 -19.81 57.71 -31.26
CA PHE A 4 -19.84 57.25 -32.66
C PHE A 4 -18.67 57.72 -33.53
N PHE A 5 -17.77 56.81 -33.97
CA PHE A 5 -17.40 56.69 -35.38
C PHE A 5 -16.75 55.34 -35.72
N LEU A 6 -17.51 54.62 -36.54
CA LEU A 6 -17.25 53.39 -37.27
C LEU A 6 -16.47 53.73 -38.56
N VAL A 7 -15.44 52.96 -38.93
CA VAL A 7 -15.01 52.84 -40.34
C VAL A 7 -14.84 51.37 -40.70
N MET A 8 -15.82 50.89 -41.46
CA MET A 8 -15.80 49.71 -42.31
C MET A 8 -15.16 50.03 -43.66
N VAL A 9 -14.38 49.07 -44.20
CA VAL A 9 -14.24 48.73 -45.63
C VAL A 9 -13.81 47.24 -45.65
N ALA A 10 -14.54 46.19 -46.07
CA ALA A 10 -15.52 45.92 -47.12
C ALA A 10 -14.96 45.84 -48.56
N ALA A 11 -14.77 44.60 -49.07
CA ALA A 11 -15.11 44.15 -50.43
C ALA A 11 -14.72 42.65 -50.58
N ALA A 12 -15.66 41.70 -50.70
CA ALA A 12 -16.50 41.33 -51.85
C ALA A 12 -15.92 40.10 -52.58
N SER A 13 -16.61 38.96 -52.64
CA SER A 13 -17.64 38.64 -53.66
C SER A 13 -18.33 37.31 -53.27
N ALA A 14 -19.66 37.23 -53.13
CA ALA A 14 -20.69 36.91 -54.15
C ALA A 14 -20.57 35.48 -54.72
N ALA A 15 -21.59 34.63 -54.89
CA ALA A 15 -23.04 34.67 -54.67
C ALA A 15 -23.63 33.24 -54.89
N ALA A 16 -24.94 33.08 -54.59
CA ALA A 16 -25.87 31.98 -54.93
C ALA A 16 -25.67 30.65 -54.17
N GLY A 17 -26.68 29.93 -53.69
CA GLY A 17 -28.14 29.99 -53.85
C GLY A 17 -28.71 28.57 -53.88
N SER A 18 -29.70 28.30 -53.02
CA SER A 18 -30.70 27.21 -53.08
C SER A 18 -30.40 25.78 -52.59
N SER A 19 -31.05 25.46 -51.46
CA SER A 19 -31.88 24.27 -51.16
C SER A 19 -31.36 22.85 -51.42
N GLY A 20 -31.05 22.13 -50.34
CA GLY A 20 -31.03 20.67 -50.26
C GLY A 20 -30.96 20.22 -48.80
N GLY A 21 -31.91 19.38 -48.35
CA GLY A 21 -32.05 18.93 -46.95
C GLY A 21 -30.86 18.13 -46.40
N PRO A 22 -30.90 17.73 -45.12
CA PRO A 22 -29.73 17.21 -44.41
C PRO A 22 -29.38 15.80 -44.92
N ALA A 23 -28.22 15.66 -45.56
CA ALA A 23 -27.57 14.35 -45.70
C ALA A 23 -26.75 14.11 -44.44
N ALA A 24 -27.26 13.25 -43.56
CA ALA A 24 -26.51 12.74 -42.42
C ALA A 24 -25.17 12.13 -42.89
N PRO A 25 -24.06 12.34 -42.17
CA PRO A 25 -22.85 11.57 -42.42
C PRO A 25 -23.15 10.10 -42.15
N GLN A 26 -23.07 9.27 -43.20
CA GLN A 26 -23.09 7.82 -43.06
C GLN A 26 -21.91 7.41 -42.19
N ALA A 27 -22.23 6.95 -40.99
CA ALA A 27 -21.30 6.27 -40.12
C ALA A 27 -20.67 5.11 -40.91
N ALA A 28 -19.35 5.11 -41.01
CA ALA A 28 -18.62 3.95 -41.47
C ALA A 28 -19.05 2.76 -40.61
N ALA A 29 -19.61 1.73 -41.25
CA ALA A 29 -20.04 0.52 -40.57
C ALA A 29 -18.82 -0.09 -39.86
N ALA A 30 -18.96 -0.31 -38.55
CA ALA A 30 -17.97 -1.05 -37.78
C ALA A 30 -17.77 -2.44 -38.42
N PRO A 31 -16.53 -2.96 -38.48
CA PRO A 31 -16.29 -4.30 -38.96
C PRO A 31 -17.08 -5.31 -38.11
N PRO A 32 -17.53 -6.42 -38.71
CA PRO A 32 -18.36 -7.39 -38.02
C PRO A 32 -17.59 -8.03 -36.86
N ALA A 33 -18.30 -8.26 -35.75
CA ALA A 33 -17.76 -8.65 -34.45
C ALA A 33 -16.88 -9.93 -34.44
N PHE A 34 -16.91 -10.72 -35.51
CA PHE A 34 -16.09 -11.94 -35.64
C PHE A 34 -14.61 -11.68 -36.00
N LEU A 35 -14.23 -10.44 -36.31
CA LEU A 35 -12.82 -10.05 -36.55
C LEU A 35 -12.14 -9.44 -35.32
N ALA A 36 -12.83 -9.36 -34.17
CA ALA A 36 -12.19 -8.96 -32.93
C ALA A 36 -11.20 -10.06 -32.50
N PRO A 37 -9.96 -9.72 -32.11
CA PRO A 37 -9.06 -10.68 -31.48
C PRO A 37 -9.77 -11.28 -30.27
N GLU A 38 -9.94 -12.60 -30.26
CA GLU A 38 -10.46 -13.30 -29.10
C GLU A 38 -9.42 -13.12 -27.98
N GLU A 39 -9.79 -12.37 -26.95
CA GLU A 39 -8.93 -12.09 -25.81
C GLU A 39 -8.62 -13.43 -25.12
N ALA A 40 -7.36 -13.85 -25.23
CA ALA A 40 -6.92 -15.13 -24.72
C ALA A 40 -7.25 -15.23 -23.21
N PRO A 41 -7.73 -16.38 -22.73
CA PRO A 41 -8.09 -16.54 -21.33
C PRO A 41 -6.87 -16.26 -20.45
N ALA A 42 -7.07 -15.45 -19.41
CA ALA A 42 -6.02 -15.15 -18.43
C ALA A 42 -5.45 -16.46 -17.86
N PRO A 43 -4.12 -16.56 -17.69
CA PRO A 43 -3.50 -17.75 -17.12
C PRO A 43 -4.06 -18.00 -15.71
N PRO A 44 -4.16 -19.27 -15.29
CA PRO A 44 -4.70 -19.61 -13.99
C PRO A 44 -3.88 -18.97 -12.86
N ALA A 45 -4.54 -18.53 -11.79
CA ALA A 45 -3.98 -17.70 -10.73
C ALA A 45 -2.73 -18.28 -10.04
N PHE A 46 -2.51 -19.60 -10.08
CA PHE A 46 -1.30 -20.25 -9.55
C PHE A 46 -0.05 -20.07 -10.43
N LEU A 47 -0.21 -19.58 -11.66
CA LEU A 47 0.89 -19.17 -12.55
C LEU A 47 1.15 -17.66 -12.48
N ALA A 48 0.34 -16.91 -11.73
CA ALA A 48 0.59 -15.49 -11.53
C ALA A 48 1.87 -15.34 -10.67
N PRO A 49 2.83 -14.50 -11.09
CA PRO A 49 3.97 -14.18 -10.25
C PRO A 49 3.46 -13.60 -8.93
N ALA A 50 4.09 -13.99 -7.82
CA ALA A 50 3.80 -13.42 -6.52
C ALA A 50 3.87 -11.88 -6.60
N PRO A 51 2.98 -11.15 -5.90
CA PRO A 51 3.02 -9.69 -5.91
C PRO A 51 4.41 -9.23 -5.47
N GLN A 52 5.08 -8.53 -6.37
CA GLN A 52 6.41 -8.00 -6.10
C GLN A 52 6.26 -6.75 -5.24
N LEU A 53 7.05 -6.67 -4.17
CA LEU A 53 7.14 -5.44 -3.38
C LEU A 53 7.80 -4.35 -4.24
N VAL A 54 7.25 -3.14 -4.19
CA VAL A 54 7.73 -1.99 -4.94
C VAL A 54 8.09 -0.90 -3.94
N ALA A 55 9.25 -0.26 -4.13
CA ALA A 55 9.68 0.83 -3.27
C ALA A 55 8.79 2.06 -3.45
N GLU A 56 8.37 2.66 -2.34
CA GLU A 56 7.53 3.84 -2.30
C GLU A 56 8.34 5.15 -2.17
N PRO A 57 7.83 6.28 -2.66
CA PRO A 57 8.50 7.57 -2.54
C PRO A 57 8.71 8.00 -1.07
N GLN A 58 9.95 8.29 -0.72
CA GLN A 58 10.35 8.67 0.64
C GLN A 58 10.24 10.17 0.90
N VAL A 59 9.06 10.75 0.67
CA VAL A 59 8.77 12.16 0.99
C VAL A 59 8.23 12.25 2.41
N PRO A 60 8.91 12.94 3.35
CA PRO A 60 8.41 13.06 4.72
C PRO A 60 6.99 13.62 4.77
N SER A 61 6.09 12.86 5.38
CA SER A 61 4.67 13.17 5.47
C SER A 61 4.33 14.10 6.64
N GLY A 62 5.18 14.12 7.67
CA GLY A 62 4.86 14.69 8.99
C GLY A 62 3.92 13.83 9.82
N LYS A 63 3.56 12.63 9.34
CA LYS A 63 2.60 11.70 9.96
C LYS A 63 3.18 10.30 10.21
N PHE A 64 4.49 10.12 9.99
CA PHE A 64 5.20 8.84 10.16
C PHE A 64 4.64 7.73 9.26
N THR A 65 4.45 8.04 7.97
CA THR A 65 3.96 7.09 6.97
C THR A 65 5.02 6.63 5.98
N THR A 66 6.31 6.91 6.23
CA THR A 66 7.42 6.54 5.35
C THR A 66 8.59 5.94 6.12
N ALA A 67 9.43 5.12 5.50
CA ALA A 67 10.66 4.59 6.12
C ALA A 67 11.55 5.68 6.66
N THR A 68 11.68 6.80 5.93
CA THR A 68 12.52 7.93 6.32
C THR A 68 12.13 8.48 7.69
N GLU A 69 10.85 8.45 8.02
CA GLU A 69 10.33 8.92 9.31
C GLU A 69 10.30 7.79 10.37
N VAL A 70 9.94 6.57 9.96
CA VAL A 70 9.67 5.44 10.86
C VAL A 70 10.93 4.70 11.29
N ARG A 71 11.86 4.44 10.37
CA ARG A 71 13.08 3.66 10.63
C ARG A 71 13.89 4.17 11.83
N PRO A 72 14.20 5.47 11.98
CA PRO A 72 14.98 5.92 13.14
C PRO A 72 14.27 5.63 14.48
N ILE A 73 12.93 5.63 14.49
CA ILE A 73 12.14 5.31 15.68
C ILE A 73 12.26 3.81 15.98
N LEU A 74 12.04 2.97 14.98
CA LEU A 74 12.16 1.52 15.14
C LEU A 74 13.59 1.13 15.54
N ALA A 75 14.62 1.74 14.96
CA ALA A 75 16.01 1.51 15.36
C ALA A 75 16.25 1.89 16.83
N ALA A 76 15.71 3.03 17.29
CA ALA A 76 15.82 3.48 18.68
C ALA A 76 15.02 2.61 19.66
N THR A 77 13.89 2.05 19.22
CA THR A 77 13.03 1.17 20.04
C THR A 77 13.24 -0.32 19.77
N ARG A 78 14.38 -0.72 19.20
CA ARG A 78 14.66 -2.12 18.80
C ARG A 78 14.38 -3.12 19.91
N ALA A 79 14.79 -2.80 21.15
CA ALA A 79 14.58 -3.66 22.31
C ALA A 79 13.09 -3.93 22.62
N ASN A 80 12.18 -3.10 22.12
CA ASN A 80 10.75 -3.18 22.36
C ASN A 80 9.95 -3.64 21.13
N TRP A 81 10.60 -4.06 20.04
CA TRP A 81 9.90 -4.51 18.83
C TRP A 81 8.90 -5.63 19.13
N ILE A 82 9.30 -6.55 20.00
CA ILE A 82 8.47 -7.65 20.44
C ILE A 82 8.47 -7.76 21.96
N ALA A 83 7.45 -8.43 22.48
CA ALA A 83 7.40 -8.86 23.87
C ALA A 83 6.81 -10.27 23.97
N VAL A 84 7.28 -11.06 24.92
CA VAL A 84 6.71 -12.36 25.25
C VAL A 84 6.01 -12.22 26.60
N ARG A 85 4.79 -12.75 26.70
CA ARG A 85 4.05 -12.80 27.97
C ARG A 85 3.55 -14.22 28.22
N GLU A 86 3.71 -14.69 29.44
CA GLU A 86 3.02 -15.89 29.90
C GLU A 86 1.61 -15.50 30.36
N TYR A 87 0.59 -16.02 29.70
CA TYR A 87 -0.79 -15.70 30.01
C TYR A 87 -1.70 -16.86 29.65
N ASP A 88 -2.61 -17.22 30.57
CA ASP A 88 -3.61 -18.28 30.37
C ASP A 88 -3.03 -19.63 29.87
N GLY A 89 -1.86 -20.00 30.41
CA GLY A 89 -1.17 -21.23 30.02
C GLY A 89 -0.58 -21.19 28.60
N GLN A 90 -0.37 -20.01 28.04
CA GLN A 90 0.24 -19.80 26.72
C GLN A 90 1.40 -18.80 26.81
N ASP A 91 2.31 -18.89 25.84
CA ASP A 91 3.21 -17.80 25.51
C ASP A 91 2.55 -16.92 24.45
N LEU A 92 2.35 -15.64 24.74
CA LEU A 92 1.87 -14.65 23.77
C LEU A 92 3.06 -13.84 23.26
N LEU A 93 3.35 -13.93 21.96
CA LEU A 93 4.38 -13.12 21.30
C LEU A 93 3.72 -11.90 20.66
N TYR A 94 3.91 -10.74 21.29
CA TYR A 94 3.37 -9.45 20.88
C TYR A 94 4.26 -8.73 19.87
N VAL A 95 3.62 -8.03 18.93
CA VAL A 95 4.21 -7.14 17.91
C VAL A 95 3.57 -5.75 17.93
N THR A 96 2.87 -5.39 19.01
CA THR A 96 2.10 -4.13 19.12
C THR A 96 2.96 -2.89 18.85
N GLN A 97 4.23 -2.89 19.27
CA GLN A 97 5.17 -1.81 18.98
C GLN A 97 5.38 -1.65 17.48
N LEU A 98 5.59 -2.74 16.74
CA LEU A 98 5.77 -2.71 15.28
C LEU A 98 4.50 -2.25 14.57
N TRP A 99 3.33 -2.71 15.02
CA TRP A 99 2.04 -2.25 14.47
C TRP A 99 1.81 -0.74 14.65
N SER A 100 2.38 -0.14 15.70
CA SER A 100 2.30 1.29 16.00
C SER A 100 3.19 2.14 15.08
N TRP A 101 3.97 1.52 14.21
CA TRP A 101 4.81 2.16 13.19
C TRP A 101 4.68 1.50 11.81
N ARG A 102 3.62 0.70 11.61
CA ARG A 102 3.44 -0.14 10.42
C ARG A 102 3.38 0.62 9.10
N CYS A 103 3.01 1.90 9.11
CA CYS A 103 2.89 2.67 7.88
C CYS A 103 4.21 2.87 7.14
N GLY A 104 5.36 2.78 7.83
CA GLY A 104 6.67 2.78 7.16
C GLY A 104 7.16 1.38 6.76
N LEU A 105 6.32 0.35 6.90
CA LEU A 105 6.65 -1.05 6.64
C LEU A 105 5.75 -1.61 5.55
N VAL A 106 6.33 -2.43 4.67
CA VAL A 106 5.57 -3.25 3.71
C VAL A 106 5.54 -4.72 4.12
N GLN A 107 6.47 -5.14 4.98
CA GLN A 107 6.50 -6.52 5.47
C GLN A 107 7.15 -6.63 6.84
N MET A 108 6.59 -7.52 7.66
CA MET A 108 7.18 -8.00 8.90
C MET A 108 7.24 -9.52 8.82
N ARG A 109 8.42 -10.10 8.99
CA ARG A 109 8.62 -11.55 9.03
C ARG A 109 9.20 -11.95 10.37
N ILE A 110 8.69 -13.04 10.94
CA ILE A 110 9.13 -13.52 12.24
C ILE A 110 9.37 -15.03 12.18
N GLY A 111 10.53 -15.45 12.67
CA GLY A 111 10.88 -16.85 12.91
C GLY A 111 10.98 -17.12 14.40
N VAL A 112 10.46 -18.26 14.87
CA VAL A 112 10.51 -18.65 16.28
C VAL A 112 11.31 -19.94 16.41
N ASN A 113 12.24 -19.99 17.36
CA ASN A 113 13.08 -21.14 17.66
C ASN A 113 13.86 -21.69 16.45
N GLY A 114 14.34 -20.79 15.57
CA GLY A 114 15.10 -21.15 14.38
C GLY A 114 14.23 -21.61 13.19
N ALA A 115 12.90 -21.57 13.31
CA ALA A 115 12.03 -21.73 12.15
C ALA A 115 12.28 -20.60 11.13
N PRO A 116 12.17 -20.87 9.81
CA PRO A 116 12.30 -19.84 8.79
C PRO A 116 11.34 -18.66 9.04
N PRO A 117 11.81 -17.40 9.00
CA PRO A 117 10.93 -16.26 9.20
C PRO A 117 9.82 -16.20 8.16
N GLU A 118 8.59 -16.21 8.63
CA GLU A 118 7.38 -16.14 7.80
C GLU A 118 6.70 -14.78 7.92
N PRO A 119 5.94 -14.32 6.91
CA PRO A 119 5.18 -13.08 7.00
C PRO A 119 4.17 -13.11 8.15
N TRP A 120 4.15 -12.04 8.92
CA TRP A 120 3.13 -11.77 9.92
C TRP A 120 2.19 -10.67 9.44
N PRO A 121 0.93 -10.64 9.91
CA PRO A 121 0.01 -9.58 9.54
C PRO A 121 0.56 -8.20 9.89
N LEU A 122 0.55 -7.32 8.88
CA LEU A 122 0.62 -5.88 9.04
C LEU A 122 -0.73 -5.32 8.61
N PRO A 123 -1.52 -4.77 9.55
CA PRO A 123 -2.78 -4.12 9.21
C PRO A 123 -2.56 -2.95 8.24
N PRO A 124 -3.59 -2.52 7.49
CA PRO A 124 -3.43 -1.41 6.56
C PRO A 124 -2.98 -0.13 7.27
N CYS A 125 -2.15 0.66 6.59
CA CYS A 125 -1.91 2.05 6.97
C CYS A 125 -3.17 2.89 6.69
N ARG A 126 -3.55 3.75 7.65
CA ARG A 126 -4.80 4.53 7.58
C ARG A 126 -4.50 5.99 7.24
N GLU A 127 -3.92 6.23 6.06
CA GLU A 127 -3.46 7.56 5.64
C GLU A 127 -4.57 8.63 5.59
N ASP A 128 -5.82 8.18 5.44
CA ASP A 128 -7.04 8.99 5.47
C ASP A 128 -7.40 9.49 6.87
N GLN A 129 -6.76 8.97 7.92
CA GLN A 129 -7.03 9.34 9.31
C GLN A 129 -5.97 10.31 9.89
N PRO A 130 -6.32 11.07 10.94
CA PRO A 130 -5.36 11.93 11.64
C PRO A 130 -4.19 11.16 12.28
N ALA A 131 -4.38 9.89 12.64
CA ALA A 131 -3.37 9.02 13.23
C ALA A 131 -3.22 7.73 12.39
N PRO A 132 -2.44 7.74 11.29
CA PRO A 132 -2.38 6.62 10.34
C PRO A 132 -1.91 5.29 10.92
N ASN A 133 -1.05 5.35 11.95
CA ASN A 133 -0.53 4.19 12.65
C ASN A 133 -1.41 3.73 13.83
N MET A 134 -2.59 4.32 14.05
CA MET A 134 -3.51 3.87 15.10
C MET A 134 -3.92 2.41 14.87
N ILE A 135 -3.90 1.61 15.93
CA ILE A 135 -4.37 0.22 15.93
C ILE A 135 -5.84 0.24 16.36
N LEU A 136 -6.70 -0.38 15.57
CA LEU A 136 -8.13 -0.50 15.81
C LEU A 136 -8.49 -1.95 16.14
N GLU A 137 -9.67 -2.17 16.73
CA GLU A 137 -10.15 -3.51 17.06
C GLU A 137 -10.31 -4.40 15.82
N GLU A 138 -10.69 -3.80 14.68
CA GLU A 138 -10.80 -4.49 13.38
C GLU A 138 -9.46 -4.98 12.80
N ASP A 139 -8.32 -4.48 13.31
CA ASP A 139 -6.99 -4.94 12.90
C ASP A 139 -6.66 -6.34 13.47
N GLY A 140 -7.46 -6.80 14.44
CA GLY A 140 -7.27 -8.07 15.12
C GLY A 140 -6.21 -8.00 16.23
N LEU A 141 -5.66 -9.16 16.58
CA LEU A 141 -4.75 -9.29 17.71
C LEU A 141 -3.29 -9.05 17.27
N PRO A 142 -2.55 -8.13 17.90
CA PRO A 142 -1.13 -7.87 17.61
C PRO A 142 -0.23 -8.91 18.27
N PHE A 143 -0.67 -10.16 18.37
CA PHE A 143 0.11 -11.26 18.93
C PHE A 143 -0.31 -12.60 18.35
N ARG A 144 0.57 -13.59 18.49
CA ARG A 144 0.23 -15.00 18.28
C ARG A 144 0.51 -15.80 19.56
N SER A 145 -0.30 -16.83 19.79
CA SER A 145 -0.15 -17.75 20.90
C SER A 145 0.75 -18.92 20.54
N TYR A 146 1.57 -19.35 21.50
CA TYR A 146 2.43 -20.52 21.46
C TYR A 146 2.22 -21.36 22.71
N ALA A 147 2.73 -22.59 22.70
CA ALA A 147 2.72 -23.44 23.88
C ALA A 147 3.45 -22.76 25.05
N PRO A 148 3.04 -22.99 26.31
CA PRO A 148 3.64 -22.34 27.47
C PRO A 148 5.13 -22.65 27.56
N GLY A 149 5.94 -21.60 27.75
CA GLY A 149 7.41 -21.71 27.87
C GLY A 149 8.12 -22.13 26.59
N SER A 150 7.44 -22.17 25.44
CA SER A 150 8.03 -22.68 24.19
C SER A 150 8.79 -21.62 23.40
N VAL A 151 8.50 -20.33 23.54
CA VAL A 151 9.20 -19.27 22.80
C VAL A 151 10.55 -19.00 23.44
N ALA A 152 11.64 -19.48 22.84
CA ALA A 152 13.00 -19.32 23.37
C ALA A 152 13.79 -18.24 22.62
N VAL A 153 13.70 -18.24 21.29
CA VAL A 153 14.41 -17.27 20.44
C VAL A 153 13.50 -16.78 19.32
N VAL A 154 13.56 -15.49 19.01
CA VAL A 154 12.74 -14.87 17.97
C VAL A 154 13.63 -14.07 17.02
N ASP A 155 13.57 -14.38 15.74
CA ASP A 155 14.18 -13.61 14.65
C ASP A 155 13.11 -12.73 14.01
N VAL A 156 13.35 -11.42 13.93
CA VAL A 156 12.45 -10.44 13.33
C VAL A 156 13.16 -9.79 12.14
N ILE A 157 12.51 -9.76 10.99
CA ILE A 157 12.94 -9.06 9.78
C ILE A 157 11.84 -8.08 9.40
N LEU A 158 12.20 -6.81 9.27
CA LEU A 158 11.33 -5.73 8.84
C LEU A 158 11.77 -5.30 7.45
N THR A 159 10.83 -5.24 6.50
CA THR A 159 11.02 -4.62 5.19
C THR A 159 10.25 -3.32 5.18
N PHE A 160 10.97 -2.22 5.01
CA PHE A 160 10.40 -0.88 4.95
C PHE A 160 9.78 -0.60 3.58
N ASP A 161 8.94 0.42 3.49
CA ASP A 161 8.28 0.84 2.24
C ASP A 161 9.26 1.26 1.13
N ASP A 162 10.50 1.61 1.44
CA ASP A 162 11.59 1.81 0.47
C ASP A 162 12.37 0.52 0.10
N LEU A 163 11.88 -0.65 0.52
CA LEU A 163 12.46 -2.00 0.36
C LEU A 163 13.80 -2.23 1.05
N SER A 164 14.30 -1.29 1.83
CA SER A 164 15.39 -1.60 2.74
C SER A 164 14.92 -2.55 3.85
N GLU A 165 15.87 -3.21 4.49
CA GLU A 165 15.59 -4.17 5.55
C GLU A 165 16.31 -3.83 6.84
N GLU A 166 15.70 -4.22 7.94
CA GLU A 166 16.33 -4.25 9.25
C GLU A 166 15.92 -5.52 9.99
N GLN A 167 16.88 -6.11 10.70
CA GLN A 167 16.69 -7.39 11.37
C GLN A 167 17.19 -7.34 12.80
N ALA A 168 16.58 -8.13 13.67
CA ALA A 168 17.00 -8.31 15.05
C ALA A 168 16.67 -9.72 15.52
N ARG A 169 17.51 -10.25 16.43
CA ARG A 169 17.30 -11.52 17.11
C ARG A 169 17.16 -11.27 18.61
N PHE A 170 16.17 -11.90 19.23
CA PHE A 170 15.84 -11.73 20.63
C PHE A 170 15.82 -13.07 21.35
N GLU A 171 16.59 -13.17 22.43
CA GLU A 171 16.47 -14.25 23.41
C GLU A 171 15.28 -13.95 24.32
N ARG A 172 14.50 -14.97 24.71
CA ARG A 172 13.26 -14.82 25.52
C ARG A 172 13.45 -13.89 26.71
N GLN A 173 14.54 -14.04 27.45
CA GLN A 173 14.84 -13.34 28.69
C GLN A 173 14.99 -11.83 28.50
N ALA A 174 15.34 -11.38 27.28
CA ALA A 174 15.45 -9.96 26.95
C ALA A 174 14.10 -9.30 26.65
N VAL A 175 13.06 -10.10 26.35
CA VAL A 175 11.75 -9.64 25.86
C VAL A 175 10.57 -10.20 26.65
N LEU A 176 10.82 -11.02 27.67
CA LEU A 176 9.81 -11.54 28.58
C LEU A 176 9.29 -10.41 29.45
N MET A 177 7.98 -10.19 29.44
CA MET A 177 7.33 -9.23 30.31
C MET A 177 7.50 -9.64 31.78
N PRO A 178 7.83 -8.69 32.68
CA PRO A 178 7.94 -8.95 34.12
C PRO A 178 6.65 -9.49 34.77
#